data_AF-R5VLM2-F1
#
_entry.id   AF-R5VLM2-F1
#
_cell.length_a   1.000
_cell.length_b   1.000
_cell.length_c   1.000
_cell.angle_alpha   90.00
_cell.angle_beta   90.00
_cell.angle_gamma   90.00
#
_symmetry.space_group_name_H-M   'P 1'
#
loop_
_entity.id
_entity.type
_entity.pdbx_description
1 polymer ?
#
loop_
_entity_poly.entity_id
_entity_poly.type
_entity_poly.pdbx_seq_one_letter_code
_entity_poly.pdbx_strand_id
1 'polypeptide(L)'
;MEWLLKVIWVLPIATAVIGILGIIHGIRKGGSWLVIVRDIVVTVGLTALFCMVPGILKDHYKQISSAMMVTTPANIPDITYGQAIESTCSDLSWKSFIEEKTKCLFVEVNGTYSYNGETKDIVIQFQYPDLYTSDRPITNEQPMRIAFLGFGEQTKTDEETMNNILYSMFQNYAGKNGKTVDESQKENINVNQAYLDKYKKESGAAATATPAATEEAQATEEPETTQQQTNEQDGQDTSEEEYINMVKESSPADYPDRTYGEAFENFFDDPVWQYWEDDGEKYIWFLGQCQVNGQVSNCEVHFQLDLENGRFHVVYYEVDGKEKPLENWPSVLATIFETE
;
A
#
# COMPACT_ATOMS: atom_id res chain seq x y z
N MET A 1 7.87 2.62 -18.26
CA MET A 1 6.46 3.08 -18.34
C MET A 1 6.18 4.00 -19.53
N GLU A 2 6.99 5.04 -19.80
CA GLU A 2 6.69 6.00 -20.90
C GLU A 2 6.59 5.38 -22.33
N TRP A 3 7.37 4.35 -22.62
CA TRP A 3 7.34 3.69 -23.94
C TRP A 3 6.02 2.94 -24.17
N LEU A 4 5.41 2.42 -23.10
CA LEU A 4 4.18 1.63 -23.14
C LEU A 4 2.97 2.54 -23.43
N LEU A 5 2.97 3.74 -22.86
CA LEU A 5 2.07 4.83 -23.25
C LEU A 5 2.23 5.19 -24.73
N LYS A 6 3.46 5.39 -25.22
CA LYS A 6 3.71 5.69 -26.66
C LYS A 6 3.17 4.58 -27.58
N VAL A 7 3.29 3.31 -27.19
CA VAL A 7 2.73 2.17 -27.95
C VAL A 7 1.20 2.23 -27.99
N ILE A 8 0.54 2.51 -26.86
CA ILE A 8 -0.93 2.63 -26.78
C ILE A 8 -1.47 3.72 -27.71
N TRP A 9 -0.75 4.84 -27.85
CA TRP A 9 -1.13 5.94 -28.74
C TRP A 9 -0.99 5.61 -30.24
N VAL A 10 -0.16 4.64 -30.60
CA VAL A 10 0.10 4.24 -32.01
C VAL A 10 -0.78 3.08 -32.46
N LEU A 11 -1.33 2.29 -31.53
CA LEU A 11 -2.21 1.14 -31.81
C LEU A 11 -3.42 1.45 -32.71
N PRO A 12 -4.16 2.57 -32.56
CA PRO A 12 -5.28 2.90 -33.45
C PRO A 12 -4.84 3.10 -34.91
N ILE A 13 -3.66 3.70 -35.11
CA ILE A 13 -3.09 3.97 -36.43
C ILE A 13 -2.65 2.66 -37.07
N ALA A 14 -1.92 1.83 -36.32
CA ALA A 14 -1.44 0.53 -36.80
C ALA A 14 -2.59 -0.40 -37.21
N THR A 15 -3.65 -0.48 -36.38
CA THR A 15 -4.83 -1.31 -36.67
C THR A 15 -5.61 -0.82 -37.87
N ALA A 16 -5.78 0.49 -38.03
CA ALA A 16 -6.41 1.07 -39.21
C ALA A 16 -5.62 0.76 -40.49
N VAL A 17 -4.28 0.92 -40.47
CA VAL A 17 -3.42 0.63 -41.64
C VAL A 17 -3.47 -0.85 -42.00
N ILE A 18 -3.35 -1.75 -41.02
CA ILE A 18 -3.41 -3.21 -41.25
C ILE A 18 -4.78 -3.61 -41.81
N GLY A 19 -5.87 -3.08 -41.25
CA GLY A 19 -7.23 -3.35 -41.72
C GLY A 19 -7.45 -2.88 -43.16
N ILE A 20 -7.01 -1.66 -43.50
CA ILE A 20 -7.09 -1.11 -44.86
C ILE A 20 -6.29 -1.98 -45.85
N LEU A 21 -5.08 -2.40 -45.50
CA LEU A 21 -4.25 -3.27 -46.34
C LEU A 21 -4.92 -4.64 -46.55
N GLY A 22 -5.55 -5.20 -45.51
CA GLY A 22 -6.32 -6.45 -45.59
C GLY A 22 -7.50 -6.34 -46.56
N ILE A 23 -8.26 -5.24 -46.49
CA ILE A 23 -9.38 -4.95 -47.40
C ILE A 23 -8.89 -4.84 -48.85
N ILE A 24 -7.81 -4.09 -49.10
CA ILE A 24 -7.23 -3.92 -50.45
C ILE A 24 -6.80 -5.28 -51.03
N HIS A 25 -6.16 -6.12 -50.21
CA HIS A 25 -5.73 -7.45 -50.61
C HIS A 25 -6.92 -8.38 -50.93
N GLY A 26 -7.97 -8.34 -50.11
CA GLY A 26 -9.21 -9.09 -50.32
C GLY A 26 -9.90 -8.72 -51.64
N ILE A 27 -9.98 -7.42 -51.95
CA ILE A 27 -10.54 -6.92 -53.21
C ILE A 27 -9.69 -7.39 -54.41
N ARG A 28 -8.35 -7.30 -54.32
CA ARG A 28 -7.44 -7.71 -55.41
C ARG A 28 -7.48 -9.21 -55.73
N LYS A 29 -7.78 -10.06 -54.75
CA LYS A 29 -7.91 -11.52 -54.94
C LYS A 29 -9.32 -11.95 -55.38
N GLY A 30 -10.26 -11.03 -55.57
CA GLY A 30 -11.65 -11.38 -55.89
C GLY A 30 -12.37 -12.05 -54.71
N GLY A 31 -12.02 -11.68 -53.48
CA GLY A 31 -12.64 -12.21 -52.27
C GLY A 31 -14.15 -11.96 -52.23
N SER A 32 -14.88 -12.86 -51.57
CA SER A 32 -16.33 -12.74 -51.40
C SER A 32 -16.70 -11.40 -50.74
N TRP A 33 -17.74 -10.74 -51.25
CA TRP A 33 -18.19 -9.44 -50.76
C TRP A 33 -18.53 -9.47 -49.26
N LEU A 34 -19.02 -10.60 -48.74
CA LEU A 34 -19.29 -10.80 -47.31
C LEU A 34 -18.02 -10.75 -46.45
N VAL A 35 -16.89 -11.26 -46.96
CA VAL A 35 -15.61 -11.24 -46.26
C VAL A 35 -15.08 -9.81 -46.19
N ILE A 36 -15.21 -9.06 -47.28
CA ILE A 36 -14.79 -7.65 -47.34
C ILE A 36 -15.61 -6.78 -46.37
N VAL A 37 -16.93 -6.97 -46.34
CA VAL A 37 -17.82 -6.22 -45.41
C VAL A 37 -17.51 -6.56 -43.95
N ARG A 38 -17.30 -7.84 -43.62
CA ARG A 38 -16.87 -8.25 -42.29
C ARG A 38 -15.56 -7.57 -41.88
N ASP A 39 -14.56 -7.57 -42.76
CA ASP A 39 -13.24 -7.02 -42.47
C ASP A 39 -13.30 -5.50 -42.26
N ILE A 40 -14.18 -4.80 -42.98
CA ILE A 40 -14.49 -3.37 -42.73
C ILE A 40 -15.08 -3.18 -41.33
N VAL A 41 -16.11 -3.94 -40.97
CA VAL A 41 -16.78 -3.80 -39.66
C VAL A 41 -15.82 -4.09 -38.51
N VAL A 42 -15.01 -5.14 -38.63
CA VAL A 42 -13.99 -5.50 -37.62
C VAL A 42 -12.93 -4.41 -37.50
N THR A 43 -12.43 -3.89 -38.63
CA THR A 43 -11.42 -2.81 -38.63
C THR A 43 -11.96 -1.57 -37.94
N VAL A 44 -13.15 -1.10 -38.32
CA VAL A 44 -13.77 0.09 -37.72
C VAL A 44 -14.05 -0.12 -36.23
N GLY A 45 -14.57 -1.29 -35.84
CA GLY A 45 -14.85 -1.63 -34.45
C GLY A 45 -13.59 -1.67 -33.58
N LEU A 46 -12.53 -2.33 -34.04
CA LEU A 46 -11.26 -2.39 -33.32
C LEU A 46 -10.59 -1.02 -33.24
N THR A 47 -10.54 -0.26 -34.33
CA THR A 47 -9.97 1.09 -34.32
C THR A 47 -10.75 2.00 -33.35
N ALA A 48 -12.09 1.92 -33.32
CA ALA A 48 -12.90 2.68 -32.36
C ALA A 48 -12.58 2.29 -30.91
N LEU A 49 -12.47 0.99 -30.61
CA LEU A 49 -12.08 0.48 -29.29
C LEU A 49 -10.70 1.02 -28.86
N PHE A 50 -9.69 0.90 -29.73
CA PHE A 50 -8.34 1.39 -29.44
C PHE A 50 -8.28 2.92 -29.30
N CYS A 51 -9.16 3.68 -29.96
CA CYS A 51 -9.29 5.12 -29.75
C CYS A 51 -9.89 5.49 -28.39
N MET A 52 -10.71 4.62 -27.77
CA MET A 52 -11.31 4.87 -26.46
C MET A 52 -10.36 4.57 -25.29
N VAL A 53 -9.47 3.58 -25.45
CA VAL A 53 -8.54 3.11 -24.40
C VAL A 53 -7.68 4.25 -23.80
N PRO A 54 -7.04 5.14 -24.57
CA PRO A 54 -6.27 6.25 -24.01
C PRO A 54 -7.11 7.21 -23.15
N GLY A 55 -8.38 7.43 -23.51
CA GLY A 55 -9.30 8.28 -22.74
C GLY A 55 -9.63 7.66 -21.38
N ILE A 56 -10.01 6.38 -21.38
CA ILE A 56 -10.33 5.62 -20.15
C ILE A 56 -9.13 5.59 -19.20
N LEU A 57 -7.93 5.31 -19.72
CA LEU A 57 -6.70 5.29 -18.91
C LEU A 57 -6.36 6.67 -18.33
N LYS A 58 -6.56 7.73 -19.11
CA LYS A 58 -6.33 9.11 -18.64
C LYS A 58 -7.30 9.51 -17.54
N ASP A 59 -8.58 9.15 -17.69
CA ASP A 59 -9.62 9.46 -16.70
C ASP A 59 -9.36 8.70 -15.39
N HIS A 60 -8.94 7.44 -15.46
CA HIS A 60 -8.59 6.62 -14.31
C HIS A 60 -7.34 7.15 -13.57
N TYR A 61 -6.30 7.55 -14.30
CA TYR A 61 -5.12 8.20 -13.70
C TYR A 61 -5.46 9.55 -13.03
N LYS A 62 -6.34 10.33 -13.66
CA LYS A 62 -6.83 11.59 -13.08
C LYS A 62 -7.62 11.34 -11.80
N GLN A 63 -8.39 10.26 -11.74
CA GLN A 63 -9.14 9.89 -10.54
C GLN A 63 -8.21 9.53 -9.38
N ILE A 64 -7.18 8.71 -9.64
CA ILE A 64 -6.20 8.28 -8.62
C ILE A 64 -5.46 9.49 -8.03
N SER A 65 -4.93 10.36 -8.90
CA SER A 65 -4.26 11.59 -8.45
C SER A 65 -5.22 12.50 -7.68
N SER A 66 -6.48 12.61 -8.10
CA SER A 66 -7.47 13.45 -7.41
C SER A 66 -7.79 12.96 -6.00
N ALA A 67 -7.93 11.64 -5.79
CA ALA A 67 -8.22 11.08 -4.47
C ALA A 67 -7.10 11.38 -3.47
N MET A 68 -5.84 11.16 -3.86
CA MET A 68 -4.68 11.47 -3.01
C MET A 68 -4.60 12.99 -2.71
N MET A 69 -4.90 13.86 -3.69
CA MET A 69 -4.78 15.31 -3.53
C MET A 69 -5.73 15.86 -2.46
N VAL A 70 -6.82 15.13 -2.19
CA VAL A 70 -7.83 15.50 -1.18
C VAL A 70 -7.71 14.68 0.11
N THR A 71 -6.73 13.78 0.22
CA THR A 71 -6.43 13.07 1.46
C THR A 71 -5.71 13.98 2.45
N THR A 72 -6.03 13.83 3.73
CA THR A 72 -5.46 14.59 4.84
C THR A 72 -4.62 13.66 5.73
N PRO A 73 -3.52 14.15 6.34
CA PRO A 73 -2.86 13.42 7.42
C PRO A 73 -3.78 13.20 8.60
N ALA A 74 -3.54 12.16 9.40
CA ALA A 74 -4.35 11.83 10.57
C ALA A 74 -4.49 13.02 11.54
N ASN A 75 -3.38 13.68 11.86
CA ASN A 75 -3.33 14.76 12.84
C ASN A 75 -3.55 16.17 12.24
N ILE A 76 -3.77 16.29 10.93
CA ILE A 76 -4.02 17.58 10.24
C ILE A 76 -5.23 17.44 9.29
N PRO A 77 -6.46 17.28 9.82
CA PRO A 77 -7.65 17.01 9.00
C PRO A 77 -8.12 18.20 8.14
N ASP A 78 -7.61 19.41 8.39
CA ASP A 78 -8.05 20.64 7.71
C ASP A 78 -7.18 21.04 6.50
N ILE A 79 -6.09 20.33 6.23
CA ILE A 79 -5.18 20.60 5.12
C ILE A 79 -4.88 19.29 4.42
N THR A 80 -5.06 19.26 3.09
CA THR A 80 -4.78 18.05 2.31
C THR A 80 -3.31 17.95 1.92
N TYR A 81 -2.82 16.75 1.62
CA TYR A 81 -1.48 16.57 1.04
C TYR A 81 -1.33 17.37 -0.26
N GLY A 82 -2.36 17.38 -1.11
CA GLY A 82 -2.35 18.19 -2.34
C GLY A 82 -2.14 19.68 -2.04
N GLN A 83 -2.90 20.25 -1.10
CA GLN A 83 -2.75 21.64 -0.69
C GLN A 83 -1.35 21.97 -0.16
N ALA A 84 -0.80 21.12 0.72
CA ALA A 84 0.53 21.29 1.27
C ALA A 84 1.60 21.25 0.16
N ILE A 85 1.59 20.18 -0.64
CA ILE A 85 2.59 19.93 -1.69
C ILE A 85 2.55 21.00 -2.79
N GLU A 86 1.36 21.32 -3.31
CA GLU A 86 1.20 22.34 -4.37
C GLU A 86 1.59 23.75 -3.90
N SER A 87 1.55 24.01 -2.59
CA SER A 87 1.95 25.31 -2.04
C SER A 87 3.46 25.49 -1.95
N THR A 88 4.22 24.39 -1.88
CA THR A 88 5.67 24.40 -1.63
C THR A 88 6.51 23.91 -2.79
N CYS A 89 6.00 22.97 -3.56
CA CYS A 89 6.73 22.34 -4.65
C CYS A 89 6.35 22.99 -6.00
N SER A 90 7.31 22.99 -6.92
CA SER A 90 7.11 23.39 -8.32
C SER A 90 7.31 22.20 -9.25
N ASP A 91 6.97 22.37 -10.53
CA ASP A 91 7.17 21.36 -11.60
C ASP A 91 6.59 19.98 -11.27
N LEU A 92 5.43 19.99 -10.60
CA LEU A 92 4.78 18.79 -10.13
C LEU A 92 4.34 17.89 -11.28
N SER A 93 4.74 16.62 -11.20
CA SER A 93 4.26 15.55 -12.05
C SER A 93 3.86 14.35 -11.22
N TRP A 94 2.69 13.80 -11.53
CA TRP A 94 2.13 12.67 -10.81
C TRP A 94 2.28 11.42 -11.68
N LYS A 95 2.50 10.25 -11.08
CA LYS A 95 2.35 8.97 -11.75
C LYS A 95 1.77 7.97 -10.77
N SER A 96 1.08 6.97 -11.27
CA SER A 96 0.65 5.85 -10.46
C SER A 96 1.20 4.56 -11.03
N PHE A 97 1.57 3.64 -10.17
CA PHE A 97 2.02 2.32 -10.57
C PHE A 97 1.56 1.30 -9.54
N ILE A 98 1.36 0.08 -10.00
CA ILE A 98 1.06 -1.06 -9.14
C ILE A 98 2.39 -1.78 -8.96
N GLU A 99 2.77 -2.03 -7.73
CA GLU A 99 3.95 -2.84 -7.45
C GLU A 99 3.67 -4.30 -7.82
N GLU A 100 4.54 -4.91 -8.64
CA GLU A 100 4.24 -6.20 -9.25
C GLU A 100 4.09 -7.34 -8.23
N LYS A 101 4.84 -7.26 -7.13
CA LYS A 101 4.85 -8.26 -6.06
C LYS A 101 3.67 -8.09 -5.12
N THR A 102 3.53 -6.91 -4.52
CA THR A 102 2.51 -6.65 -3.49
C THR A 102 1.14 -6.35 -4.07
N LYS A 103 1.06 -6.02 -5.36
CA LYS A 103 -0.13 -5.47 -6.02
C LYS A 103 -0.70 -4.22 -5.33
N CYS A 104 0.08 -3.56 -4.47
CA CYS A 104 -0.27 -2.29 -3.86
C CYS A 104 -0.24 -1.19 -4.91
N LEU A 105 -1.15 -0.22 -4.78
CA LEU A 105 -1.11 0.99 -5.58
C LEU A 105 -0.16 2.01 -4.95
N PHE A 106 0.77 2.49 -5.76
CA PHE A 106 1.60 3.64 -5.45
C PHE A 106 1.15 4.84 -6.28
N VAL A 107 1.03 5.98 -5.62
CA VAL A 107 0.90 7.30 -6.24
C VAL A 107 2.17 8.05 -5.95
N GLU A 108 2.95 8.35 -6.98
CA GLU A 108 4.20 9.09 -6.88
C GLU A 108 4.02 10.51 -7.40
N VAL A 109 4.54 11.46 -6.64
CA VAL A 109 4.74 12.83 -7.10
C VAL A 109 6.23 13.13 -7.19
N ASN A 110 6.58 13.72 -8.32
CA ASN A 110 7.89 14.31 -8.56
C ASN A 110 7.72 15.81 -8.65
N GLY A 111 8.67 16.56 -8.15
CA GLY A 111 8.70 18.01 -8.31
C GLY A 111 10.02 18.61 -7.87
N THR A 112 10.06 19.93 -7.78
CA THR A 112 11.21 20.68 -7.26
C THR A 112 10.84 21.28 -5.91
N TYR A 113 11.75 21.17 -4.94
CA TYR A 113 11.56 21.63 -3.55
C TYR A 113 12.82 22.34 -3.04
N SER A 114 12.65 23.43 -2.29
CA SER A 114 13.77 24.13 -1.67
C SER A 114 14.09 23.54 -0.30
N TYR A 115 15.22 22.85 -0.20
CA TYR A 115 15.71 22.26 1.03
C TYR A 115 17.07 22.86 1.39
N ASN A 116 17.19 23.43 2.61
CA ASN A 116 18.41 24.10 3.08
C ASN A 116 18.96 25.16 2.11
N GLY A 117 18.06 25.88 1.41
CA GLY A 117 18.42 26.92 0.44
C GLY A 117 18.85 26.40 -0.93
N GLU A 118 18.88 25.08 -1.13
CA GLU A 118 19.16 24.45 -2.42
C GLU A 118 17.86 23.94 -3.06
N THR A 119 17.75 24.06 -4.38
CA THR A 119 16.65 23.42 -5.13
C THR A 119 17.00 21.96 -5.36
N LYS A 120 16.12 21.05 -4.96
CA LYS A 120 16.26 19.59 -5.08
C LYS A 120 15.06 19.03 -5.82
N ASP A 121 15.30 17.99 -6.62
CA ASP A 121 14.22 17.14 -7.13
C ASP A 121 13.69 16.31 -5.96
N ILE A 122 12.41 16.45 -5.64
CA ILE A 122 11.75 15.70 -4.58
C ILE A 122 10.87 14.61 -5.19
N VAL A 123 10.89 13.44 -4.57
CA VAL A 123 9.99 12.33 -4.89
C VAL A 123 9.25 11.93 -3.62
N ILE A 124 7.93 11.87 -3.69
CA ILE A 124 7.06 11.39 -2.60
C ILE A 124 6.19 10.27 -3.15
N GLN A 125 6.20 9.10 -2.51
CA GLN A 125 5.37 7.97 -2.88
C GLN A 125 4.36 7.67 -1.77
N PHE A 126 3.08 7.81 -2.12
CA PHE A 126 1.95 7.39 -1.32
C PHE A 126 1.63 5.94 -1.66
N GLN A 127 1.52 5.10 -0.65
CA GLN A 127 1.14 3.70 -0.77
C GLN A 127 -0.27 3.51 -0.22
N TYR A 128 -1.11 2.88 -1.03
CA TYR A 128 -2.34 2.23 -0.57
C TYR A 128 -1.96 0.78 -0.27
N PRO A 129 -1.89 0.40 1.01
CA PRO A 129 -1.31 -0.87 1.46
C PRO A 129 -2.24 -2.07 1.22
N ASP A 130 -3.48 -1.83 0.81
CA ASP A 130 -4.41 -2.89 0.42
C ASP A 130 -4.21 -3.28 -1.04
N LEU A 131 -4.55 -4.54 -1.35
CA LEU A 131 -4.58 -5.06 -2.71
C LEU A 131 -5.37 -4.11 -3.63
N TYR A 132 -4.70 -3.58 -4.65
CA TYR A 132 -5.36 -2.70 -5.60
C TYR A 132 -5.99 -3.48 -6.74
N THR A 133 -7.30 -3.38 -6.86
CA THR A 133 -8.07 -3.92 -7.98
C THR A 133 -8.61 -2.78 -8.84
N SER A 134 -8.37 -2.81 -10.16
CA SER A 134 -8.71 -1.71 -11.08
C SER A 134 -10.21 -1.48 -11.26
N ASP A 135 -11.04 -2.33 -10.68
CA ASP A 135 -12.51 -2.25 -10.68
C ASP A 135 -13.06 -1.32 -9.58
N ARG A 136 -12.24 -0.94 -8.59
CA ARG A 136 -12.65 -0.03 -7.52
C ARG A 136 -11.86 1.28 -7.56
N PRO A 137 -12.53 2.44 -7.66
CA PRO A 137 -11.84 3.71 -7.59
C PRO A 137 -11.30 3.92 -6.17
N ILE A 138 -10.07 4.43 -6.07
CA ILE A 138 -9.55 4.83 -4.77
C ILE A 138 -10.29 6.04 -4.21
N THR A 139 -10.39 6.11 -2.88
CA THR A 139 -10.97 7.25 -2.16
C THR A 139 -9.99 7.77 -1.12
N ASN A 140 -10.23 8.99 -0.64
CA ASN A 140 -9.45 9.61 0.43
C ASN A 140 -9.72 8.99 1.83
N GLU A 141 -10.70 8.10 1.92
CA GLU A 141 -11.07 7.36 3.13
C GLU A 141 -10.37 6.00 3.23
N GLN A 142 -9.64 5.57 2.19
CA GLN A 142 -8.87 4.33 2.24
C GLN A 142 -7.59 4.52 3.05
N PRO A 143 -7.10 3.46 3.73
CA PRO A 143 -5.81 3.48 4.39
C PRO A 143 -4.70 3.91 3.44
N MET A 144 -3.89 4.86 3.87
CA MET A 144 -2.79 5.39 3.07
C MET A 144 -1.61 5.81 3.96
N ARG A 145 -0.40 5.51 3.48
CA ARG A 145 0.85 5.99 4.08
C ARG A 145 1.80 6.56 3.04
N ILE A 146 2.74 7.41 3.46
CA ILE A 146 3.89 7.81 2.66
C ILE A 146 4.99 6.77 2.86
N ALA A 147 5.25 5.97 1.83
CA ALA A 147 6.25 4.90 1.84
C ALA A 147 7.66 5.39 1.51
N PHE A 148 7.75 6.49 0.75
CA PHE A 148 8.99 7.11 0.32
C PHE A 148 8.88 8.62 0.31
N LEU A 149 9.88 9.29 0.87
CA LEU A 149 10.18 10.69 0.61
C LEU A 149 11.69 10.81 0.45
N GLY A 150 12.14 11.38 -0.67
CA GLY A 150 13.56 11.44 -1.01
C GLY A 150 13.92 12.57 -1.96
N PHE A 151 15.22 12.83 -2.08
CA PHE A 151 15.76 13.74 -3.09
C PHE A 151 16.35 12.94 -4.25
N GLY A 152 15.71 13.03 -5.43
CA GLY A 152 15.96 12.14 -6.56
C GLY A 152 15.40 10.72 -6.35
N GLU A 153 15.65 9.82 -7.30
CA GLU A 153 14.99 8.49 -7.36
C GLU A 153 15.58 7.42 -6.42
N GLN A 154 16.71 7.68 -5.73
CA GLN A 154 17.52 6.59 -5.13
C GLN A 154 17.85 6.76 -3.64
N THR A 155 17.51 7.89 -3.00
CA THR A 155 17.86 8.13 -1.60
C THR A 155 16.63 8.53 -0.80
N LYS A 156 16.09 7.56 -0.04
CA LYS A 156 15.03 7.79 0.94
C LYS A 156 15.60 8.58 2.12
N THR A 157 14.86 9.59 2.57
CA THR A 157 15.16 10.31 3.82
C THR A 157 14.77 9.46 5.03
N ASP A 158 15.48 9.61 6.15
CA ASP A 158 15.04 9.04 7.41
C ASP A 158 13.68 9.62 7.83
N GLU A 159 12.98 8.94 8.74
CA GLU A 159 11.62 9.30 9.12
C GLU A 159 11.51 10.69 9.76
N GLU A 160 12.48 11.08 10.59
CA GLU A 160 12.51 12.40 11.20
C GLU A 160 12.61 13.48 10.12
N THR A 161 13.53 13.31 9.17
CA THR A 161 13.71 14.21 8.03
C THR A 161 12.45 14.24 7.15
N MET A 162 11.84 13.10 6.85
CA MET A 162 10.58 13.02 6.10
C MET A 162 9.46 13.80 6.80
N ASN A 163 9.25 13.56 8.09
CA ASN A 163 8.21 14.21 8.88
C ASN A 163 8.47 15.72 8.99
N ASN A 164 9.73 16.15 9.14
CA ASN A 164 10.10 17.56 9.12
C ASN A 164 9.84 18.22 7.76
N ILE A 165 10.18 17.56 6.66
CA ILE A 165 9.90 18.06 5.31
C ILE A 165 8.39 18.19 5.11
N LEU A 166 7.62 17.14 5.37
CA LEU A 166 6.16 17.17 5.26
C LEU A 166 5.57 18.29 6.11
N TYR A 167 5.94 18.35 7.39
CA TYR A 167 5.44 19.36 8.31
C TYR A 167 5.71 20.79 7.82
N SER A 168 6.90 21.04 7.26
CA SER A 168 7.21 22.35 6.67
C SER A 168 6.31 22.70 5.46
N MET A 169 5.87 21.71 4.69
CA MET A 169 4.91 21.92 3.59
C MET A 169 3.54 22.33 4.14
N PHE A 170 3.07 21.65 5.18
CA PHE A 170 1.82 21.99 5.87
C PHE A 170 1.88 23.37 6.52
N GLN A 171 2.98 23.71 7.19
CA GLN A 171 3.20 25.05 7.76
C GLN A 171 3.19 26.14 6.69
N ASN A 172 3.81 25.90 5.53
CA ASN A 172 3.84 26.87 4.44
C ASN A 172 2.43 27.16 3.92
N TYR A 173 1.64 26.12 3.65
CA TYR A 173 0.26 26.28 3.24
C TYR A 173 -0.57 26.99 4.31
N ALA A 174 -0.45 26.56 5.56
CA ALA A 174 -1.20 27.13 6.68
C ALA A 174 -0.91 28.62 6.84
N GLY A 175 0.37 29.01 6.86
CA GLY A 175 0.79 30.41 6.98
C GLY A 175 0.30 31.29 5.84
N LYS A 176 0.29 30.79 4.59
CA LYS A 176 -0.26 31.49 3.42
C LYS A 176 -1.79 31.68 3.51
N ASN A 177 -2.49 30.81 4.22
CA ASN A 177 -3.95 30.78 4.28
C ASN A 177 -4.52 31.18 5.65
N GLY A 178 -3.71 31.78 6.54
CA GLY A 178 -4.15 32.24 7.85
C GLY A 178 -4.57 31.12 8.81
N LYS A 179 -4.11 29.89 8.56
CA LYS A 179 -4.25 28.73 9.45
C LYS A 179 -2.97 28.55 10.27
N THR A 180 -3.04 27.74 11.31
CA THR A 180 -1.88 27.33 12.11
C THR A 180 -1.81 25.81 12.18
N VAL A 181 -0.59 25.27 12.10
CA VAL A 181 -0.28 23.88 12.38
C VAL A 181 0.74 23.87 13.50
N ASP A 182 0.48 23.10 14.55
CA ASP A 182 1.32 22.98 15.75
C ASP A 182 2.29 21.79 15.63
N GLU A 183 3.42 21.86 16.33
CA GLU A 183 4.44 20.80 16.27
C GLU A 183 3.95 19.45 16.80
N SER A 184 2.98 19.43 17.71
CA SER A 184 2.31 18.19 18.12
C SER A 184 1.62 17.46 16.97
N GLN A 185 1.27 18.16 15.88
CA GLN A 185 0.61 17.58 14.71
C GLN A 185 1.61 16.98 13.69
N LYS A 186 2.92 17.02 13.98
CA LYS A 186 3.95 16.36 13.19
C LYS A 186 3.88 14.83 13.32
N GLU A 187 3.41 14.33 14.46
CA GLU A 187 3.20 12.90 14.67
C GLU A 187 2.18 12.36 13.65
N ASN A 188 2.43 11.17 13.09
CA ASN A 188 1.57 10.52 12.10
C ASN A 188 1.27 11.37 10.85
N ILE A 189 2.08 12.38 10.53
CA ILE A 189 1.89 13.23 9.33
C ILE A 189 2.10 12.46 8.02
N ASN A 190 2.72 11.29 8.09
CA ASN A 190 2.97 10.37 7.00
C ASN A 190 1.83 9.37 6.75
N VAL A 191 0.76 9.38 7.55
CA VAL A 191 -0.39 8.46 7.41
C VAL A 191 -1.72 9.21 7.52
N ASN A 192 -2.79 8.67 6.93
CA ASN A 192 -4.14 9.19 7.16
C ASN A 192 -4.86 8.45 8.31
N GLN A 193 -6.01 8.97 8.73
CA GLN A 193 -6.76 8.40 9.86
C GLN A 193 -7.17 6.94 9.61
N ALA A 194 -7.62 6.60 8.39
CA ALA A 194 -8.00 5.25 8.03
C ALA A 194 -6.84 4.24 8.15
N TYR A 195 -5.60 4.67 7.92
CA TYR A 195 -4.43 3.84 8.16
C TYR A 195 -4.25 3.54 9.65
N LEU A 196 -4.42 4.54 10.52
CA LEU A 196 -4.37 4.33 11.96
C LEU A 196 -5.48 3.40 12.44
N ASP A 197 -6.72 3.66 12.00
CA ASP A 197 -7.89 2.87 12.41
C ASP A 197 -7.74 1.38 12.03
N LYS A 198 -7.14 1.11 10.86
CA LYS A 198 -6.97 -0.25 10.34
C LYS A 198 -5.72 -0.96 10.89
N TYR A 199 -4.58 -0.28 10.93
CA TYR A 199 -3.29 -0.92 11.20
C TYR A 199 -2.68 -0.54 12.56
N LYS A 200 -3.19 0.50 13.24
CA LYS A 200 -2.75 0.91 14.59
C LYS A 200 -3.90 0.85 15.59
N LYS A 201 -4.52 -0.33 15.76
CA LYS A 201 -5.50 -0.55 16.84
C LYS A 201 -4.79 -0.48 18.21
N GLU A 202 -5.00 0.65 18.89
CA GLU A 202 -4.73 0.97 20.30
C GLU A 202 -3.54 0.27 21.00
N SER A 203 -2.36 0.90 20.92
CA SER A 203 -1.41 0.91 22.05
C SER A 203 -1.96 1.85 23.13
N GLY A 204 -2.98 1.38 23.86
CA GLY A 204 -3.63 2.09 24.94
C GLY A 204 -3.16 1.62 26.31
N ALA A 205 -1.91 1.91 26.70
CA ALA A 205 -1.49 1.71 28.10
C ALA A 205 -0.39 2.68 28.54
N ALA A 206 -0.75 3.92 28.86
CA ALA A 206 -0.07 4.69 29.90
C ALA A 206 -0.90 5.88 30.40
N ALA A 207 -1.63 5.70 31.51
CA ALA A 207 -1.78 6.75 32.52
C ALA A 207 -2.17 6.13 33.86
N THR A 208 -1.15 6.02 34.72
CA THR A 208 -1.15 5.78 36.15
C THR A 208 -2.23 6.54 36.94
N ALA A 209 -2.97 5.82 37.78
CA ALA A 209 -3.44 6.30 39.09
C ALA A 209 -3.91 5.13 40.00
N THR A 210 -3.02 4.69 40.90
CA THR A 210 -3.36 4.06 42.19
C THR A 210 -4.17 5.09 43.03
N PRO A 211 -5.29 4.74 43.72
CA PRO A 211 -5.16 4.09 45.02
C PRO A 211 -6.28 3.14 45.52
N ALA A 212 -5.85 2.37 46.52
CA ALA A 212 -6.58 1.86 47.68
C ALA A 212 -7.35 0.53 47.55
N ALA A 213 -6.76 -0.47 48.22
CA ALA A 213 -7.35 -1.73 48.62
C ALA A 213 -8.39 -1.59 49.76
N THR A 214 -9.25 -2.61 49.87
CA THR A 214 -10.07 -3.14 50.99
C THR A 214 -11.40 -3.61 50.35
N GLU A 215 -11.96 -4.81 50.49
CA GLU A 215 -11.66 -6.08 51.18
C GLU A 215 -12.76 -7.10 50.72
N GLU A 216 -12.37 -8.37 50.58
CA GLU A 216 -13.12 -9.65 50.61
C GLU A 216 -14.59 -9.81 50.13
N ALA A 217 -14.85 -10.79 49.23
CA ALA A 217 -15.37 -12.13 49.61
C ALA A 217 -15.85 -12.99 48.40
N GLN A 218 -15.24 -14.17 48.28
CA GLN A 218 -15.74 -15.52 47.91
C GLN A 218 -16.84 -15.78 46.83
N ALA A 219 -16.41 -16.59 45.85
CA ALA A 219 -16.91 -17.94 45.49
C ALA A 219 -18.12 -18.14 44.53
N THR A 220 -17.75 -18.66 43.35
CA THR A 220 -18.35 -19.78 42.56
C THR A 220 -19.59 -19.55 41.66
N GLU A 221 -19.46 -20.16 40.47
CA GLU A 221 -20.49 -20.67 39.52
C GLU A 221 -20.78 -19.84 38.25
N GLU A 222 -20.23 -20.33 37.13
CA GLU A 222 -20.83 -20.28 35.78
C GLU A 222 -21.93 -21.35 35.65
N PRO A 223 -22.72 -21.39 34.55
CA PRO A 223 -23.13 -20.30 33.66
C PRO A 223 -24.65 -20.34 33.38
N GLU A 224 -25.28 -19.23 32.99
CA GLU A 224 -26.45 -19.34 32.09
C GLU A 224 -26.70 -18.05 31.30
N THR A 225 -26.60 -18.24 29.99
CA THR A 225 -27.22 -17.53 28.87
C THR A 225 -28.41 -16.63 29.20
N THR A 226 -28.39 -15.37 28.74
CA THR A 226 -29.48 -14.74 27.96
C THR A 226 -28.98 -13.47 27.25
N GLN A 227 -28.91 -13.60 25.93
CA GLN A 227 -29.17 -12.63 24.86
C GLN A 227 -29.47 -11.16 25.21
N GLN A 228 -28.73 -10.25 24.54
CA GLN A 228 -29.24 -9.04 23.87
C GLN A 228 -28.17 -8.59 22.86
N GLN A 229 -28.36 -8.90 21.57
CA GLN A 229 -28.72 -7.95 20.50
C GLN A 229 -27.77 -6.76 20.34
N THR A 230 -26.92 -6.81 19.31
CA THR A 230 -26.51 -5.63 18.52
C THR A 230 -26.21 -6.05 17.08
N ASN A 231 -27.14 -5.65 16.22
CA ASN A 231 -27.04 -5.24 14.83
C ASN A 231 -25.80 -5.63 14.00
N GLU A 232 -26.13 -6.31 12.90
CA GLU A 232 -25.37 -6.52 11.68
C GLU A 232 -24.71 -5.24 11.15
N GLN A 233 -23.39 -5.27 10.97
CA GLN A 233 -22.67 -4.92 9.73
C GLN A 233 -21.16 -4.96 10.00
N ASP A 234 -20.58 -6.16 9.97
CA ASP A 234 -19.19 -6.33 9.56
C ASP A 234 -19.08 -7.71 8.89
N GLY A 235 -18.86 -7.68 7.58
CA GLY A 235 -18.63 -8.85 6.76
C GLY A 235 -17.22 -8.77 6.22
N GLN A 236 -16.25 -8.56 7.11
CA GLN A 236 -14.84 -8.80 6.83
C GLN A 236 -14.59 -10.31 7.00
N ASP A 237 -14.03 -10.93 5.97
CA ASP A 237 -14.02 -12.37 5.74
C ASP A 237 -13.33 -13.12 6.90
N THR A 238 -14.10 -13.88 7.68
CA THR A 238 -13.63 -14.66 8.85
C THR A 238 -12.48 -15.63 8.53
N SER A 239 -12.25 -15.91 7.24
CA SER A 239 -11.18 -16.80 6.77
C SER A 239 -9.79 -16.13 6.70
N GLU A 240 -9.69 -14.83 6.39
CA GLU A 240 -8.39 -14.16 6.23
C GLU A 240 -7.66 -13.98 7.57
N GLU A 241 -8.39 -13.53 8.59
CA GLU A 241 -7.85 -13.37 9.94
C GLU A 241 -7.47 -14.73 10.56
N GLU A 242 -8.23 -15.78 10.26
CA GLU A 242 -7.89 -17.16 10.64
C GLU A 242 -6.54 -17.60 10.04
N TYR A 243 -6.28 -17.30 8.77
CA TYR A 243 -5.00 -17.62 8.12
C TYR A 243 -3.83 -16.81 8.68
N ILE A 244 -4.04 -15.54 9.01
CA ILE A 244 -3.01 -14.72 9.67
C ILE A 244 -2.70 -15.30 11.06
N ASN A 245 -3.73 -15.64 11.83
CA ASN A 245 -3.57 -16.20 13.17
C ASN A 245 -2.90 -17.58 13.15
N MET A 246 -3.09 -18.39 12.10
CA MET A 246 -2.36 -19.64 11.92
C MET A 246 -0.83 -19.45 11.99
N VAL A 247 -0.31 -18.34 11.44
CA VAL A 247 1.12 -18.00 11.55
C VAL A 247 1.40 -17.35 12.90
N LYS A 248 0.65 -16.31 13.27
CA LYS A 248 0.93 -15.51 14.49
C LYS A 248 0.90 -16.35 15.76
N GLU A 249 -0.03 -17.29 15.89
CA GLU A 249 -0.22 -18.11 17.10
C GLU A 249 0.66 -19.37 17.12
N SER A 250 1.38 -19.67 16.03
CA SER A 250 2.30 -20.79 15.99
C SER A 250 3.61 -20.49 16.75
N SER A 251 4.29 -21.54 17.20
CA SER A 251 5.62 -21.46 17.84
C SER A 251 6.62 -22.38 17.12
N PRO A 252 7.87 -21.95 16.87
CA PRO A 252 8.91 -22.83 16.37
C PRO A 252 9.26 -23.91 17.40
N ALA A 253 9.71 -25.09 16.94
CA ALA A 253 10.10 -26.18 17.83
C ALA A 253 11.23 -25.82 18.81
N ASP A 254 12.15 -24.95 18.38
CA ASP A 254 13.27 -24.47 19.21
C ASP A 254 12.85 -23.38 20.21
N TYR A 255 11.69 -22.74 20.00
CA TYR A 255 11.13 -21.68 20.86
C TYR A 255 9.66 -21.96 21.19
N PRO A 256 9.33 -23.05 21.91
CA PRO A 256 7.96 -23.51 22.08
C PRO A 256 7.06 -22.56 22.88
N ASP A 257 7.65 -21.75 23.76
CA ASP A 257 6.94 -20.88 24.70
C ASP A 257 6.70 -19.46 24.17
N ARG A 258 7.11 -19.18 22.93
CA ARG A 258 6.96 -17.86 22.28
C ARG A 258 6.39 -18.04 20.89
N THR A 259 5.35 -17.28 20.59
CA THR A 259 4.70 -17.33 19.28
C THR A 259 5.40 -16.45 18.25
N TYR A 260 5.17 -16.68 16.95
CA TYR A 260 5.65 -15.79 15.88
C TYR A 260 5.09 -14.37 16.05
N GLY A 261 3.82 -14.23 16.44
CA GLY A 261 3.19 -12.94 16.70
C GLY A 261 3.96 -12.16 17.76
N GLU A 262 4.18 -12.75 18.93
CA GLU A 262 4.92 -12.11 20.03
C GLU A 262 6.37 -11.80 19.66
N ALA A 263 7.07 -12.73 19.00
CA ALA A 263 8.47 -12.53 18.62
C ALA A 263 8.62 -11.41 17.58
N PHE A 264 7.75 -11.38 16.58
CA PHE A 264 7.81 -10.38 15.52
C PHE A 264 7.33 -9.01 16.01
N GLU A 265 6.29 -8.95 16.85
CA GLU A 265 5.83 -7.68 17.44
C GLU A 265 6.85 -7.07 18.41
N ASN A 266 7.67 -7.89 19.08
CA ASN A 266 8.75 -7.39 19.93
C ASN A 266 9.99 -6.97 19.13
N PHE A 267 10.31 -7.69 18.04
CA PHE A 267 11.53 -7.43 17.27
C PHE A 267 11.37 -6.31 16.24
N PHE A 268 10.20 -6.25 15.59
CA PHE A 268 9.95 -5.31 14.50
C PHE A 268 9.09 -4.14 14.96
N ASP A 269 9.50 -2.93 14.59
CA ASP A 269 8.69 -1.73 14.70
C ASP A 269 7.62 -1.73 13.58
N ASP A 270 6.41 -1.25 13.89
CA ASP A 270 5.25 -1.16 12.98
C ASP A 270 4.95 -2.45 12.17
N PRO A 271 4.75 -3.61 12.84
CA PRO A 271 4.49 -4.89 12.17
C PRO A 271 3.13 -4.88 11.43
N VAL A 272 3.14 -5.27 10.17
CA VAL A 272 1.96 -5.44 9.33
C VAL A 272 1.88 -6.87 8.83
N TRP A 273 0.72 -7.49 9.02
CA TRP A 273 0.41 -8.84 8.54
C TRP A 273 -0.76 -8.77 7.57
N GLN A 274 -0.66 -9.42 6.41
CA GLN A 274 -1.74 -9.48 5.43
C GLN A 274 -1.81 -10.86 4.79
N TYR A 275 -3.03 -11.33 4.55
CA TYR A 275 -3.29 -12.50 3.73
C TYR A 275 -3.31 -12.11 2.25
N TRP A 276 -2.78 -12.98 1.39
CA TRP A 276 -3.01 -12.92 -0.05
C TRP A 276 -2.99 -14.33 -0.68
N GLU A 277 -3.62 -14.45 -1.84
CA GLU A 277 -3.67 -15.70 -2.62
C GLU A 277 -3.10 -15.45 -4.02
N ASP A 278 -2.27 -16.37 -4.50
CA ASP A 278 -1.71 -16.35 -5.86
C ASP A 278 -1.63 -17.75 -6.44
N ASP A 279 -2.13 -17.91 -7.66
CA ASP A 279 -2.28 -19.20 -8.36
C ASP A 279 -2.93 -20.32 -7.51
N GLY A 280 -3.82 -19.95 -6.59
CA GLY A 280 -4.51 -20.86 -5.66
C GLY A 280 -3.70 -21.21 -4.40
N GLU A 281 -2.46 -20.77 -4.31
CA GLU A 281 -1.60 -20.87 -3.13
C GLU A 281 -1.84 -19.71 -2.19
N LYS A 282 -1.81 -19.98 -0.88
CA LYS A 282 -2.15 -19.03 0.17
C LYS A 282 -0.91 -18.57 0.90
N TYR A 283 -0.83 -17.26 1.14
CA TYR A 283 0.34 -16.64 1.71
C TYR A 283 -0.03 -15.63 2.79
N ILE A 284 0.85 -15.53 3.79
CA ILE A 284 0.88 -14.42 4.72
C ILE A 284 2.09 -13.56 4.39
N TRP A 285 1.82 -12.30 4.04
CA TRP A 285 2.81 -11.25 3.88
C TRP A 285 3.01 -10.55 5.22
N PHE A 286 4.27 -10.45 5.63
CA PHE A 286 4.68 -9.67 6.79
C PHE A 286 5.61 -8.55 6.36
N LEU A 287 5.41 -7.35 6.91
CA LEU A 287 6.32 -6.23 6.81
C LEU A 287 6.55 -5.63 8.19
N GLY A 288 7.81 -5.42 8.57
CA GLY A 288 8.17 -4.74 9.80
C GLY A 288 9.50 -4.01 9.67
N GLN A 289 9.74 -3.01 10.50
CA GLN A 289 10.99 -2.26 10.54
C GLN A 289 11.94 -2.87 11.59
N CYS A 290 13.23 -2.96 11.29
CA CYS A 290 14.22 -3.43 12.25
C CYS A 290 15.54 -2.66 12.14
N GLN A 291 16.35 -2.71 13.19
CA GLN A 291 17.68 -2.10 13.21
C GLN A 291 18.73 -3.07 12.64
N VAL A 292 19.32 -2.72 11.50
CA VAL A 292 20.45 -3.45 10.90
C VAL A 292 21.68 -2.55 10.91
N ASN A 293 22.70 -2.91 11.69
CA ASN A 293 23.92 -2.11 11.87
C ASN A 293 23.65 -0.65 12.33
N GLY A 294 22.60 -0.44 13.13
CA GLY A 294 22.21 0.89 13.61
C GLY A 294 21.50 1.77 12.57
N GLN A 295 21.03 1.17 11.48
CA GLN A 295 20.15 1.81 10.50
C GLN A 295 18.79 1.13 10.52
N VAL A 296 17.72 1.92 10.41
CA VAL A 296 16.36 1.41 10.23
C VAL A 296 16.25 0.81 8.83
N SER A 297 15.87 -0.46 8.77
CA SER A 297 15.64 -1.22 7.55
C SER A 297 14.23 -1.81 7.55
N ASN A 298 13.64 -1.93 6.36
CA ASN A 298 12.38 -2.65 6.18
C ASN A 298 12.66 -4.13 5.92
N CYS A 299 12.05 -5.01 6.71
CA CYS A 299 12.09 -6.45 6.53
C CYS A 299 10.73 -6.94 6.04
N GLU A 300 10.71 -7.63 4.91
CA GLU A 300 9.52 -8.26 4.35
C GLU A 300 9.71 -9.78 4.33
N VAL A 301 8.68 -10.53 4.73
CA VAL A 301 8.70 -12.00 4.82
C VAL A 301 7.41 -12.55 4.26
N HIS A 302 7.48 -13.60 3.43
CA HIS A 302 6.29 -14.31 2.95
C HIS A 302 6.27 -15.73 3.51
N PHE A 303 5.16 -16.09 4.14
CA PHE A 303 4.86 -17.43 4.62
C PHE A 303 3.87 -18.09 3.66
N GLN A 304 4.21 -19.22 3.05
CA GLN A 304 3.26 -20.03 2.29
C GLN A 304 2.57 -21.02 3.23
N LEU A 305 1.24 -21.08 3.16
CA LEU A 305 0.40 -21.93 3.99
C LEU A 305 0.17 -23.30 3.34
N ASP A 306 0.43 -24.36 4.10
CA ASP A 306 0.11 -25.76 3.80
C ASP A 306 -1.12 -26.14 4.65
N LEU A 307 -2.30 -25.80 4.16
CA LEU A 307 -3.57 -26.01 4.87
C LEU A 307 -3.91 -27.48 5.06
N GLU A 308 -3.45 -28.36 4.17
CA GLU A 308 -3.69 -29.81 4.28
C GLU A 308 -3.01 -30.40 5.51
N ASN A 309 -1.82 -29.90 5.85
CA ASN A 309 -1.04 -30.37 6.98
C ASN A 309 -1.06 -29.41 8.19
N GLY A 310 -1.74 -28.27 8.08
CA GLY A 310 -1.77 -27.23 9.12
C GLY A 310 -0.39 -26.66 9.41
N ARG A 311 0.42 -26.44 8.37
CA ARG A 311 1.80 -25.94 8.47
C ARG A 311 1.98 -24.70 7.61
N PHE A 312 3.13 -24.05 7.76
CA PHE A 312 3.61 -23.04 6.83
C PHE A 312 5.12 -23.11 6.68
N HIS A 313 5.64 -22.44 5.68
CA HIS A 313 7.08 -22.27 5.49
C HIS A 313 7.39 -20.90 4.90
N VAL A 314 8.57 -20.38 5.21
CA VAL A 314 9.03 -19.10 4.63
C VAL A 314 9.58 -19.37 3.24
N VAL A 315 9.01 -18.68 2.25
CA VAL A 315 9.35 -18.83 0.83
C VAL A 315 10.07 -17.61 0.28
N TYR A 316 10.05 -16.50 1.00
CA TYR A 316 10.69 -15.25 0.60
C TYR A 316 11.00 -14.41 1.83
N TYR A 317 12.13 -13.72 1.79
CA TYR A 317 12.33 -12.54 2.62
C TYR A 317 13.33 -11.58 1.98
N GLU A 318 13.16 -10.29 2.30
CA GLU A 318 14.06 -9.24 1.88
C GLU A 318 14.34 -8.24 3.00
N VAL A 319 15.44 -7.50 2.84
CA VAL A 319 15.76 -6.34 3.66
C VAL A 319 16.06 -5.17 2.74
N ASP A 320 15.31 -4.07 2.89
CA ASP A 320 15.37 -2.86 2.05
C ASP A 320 15.27 -3.13 0.54
N GLY A 321 14.27 -3.89 0.12
CA GLY A 321 14.06 -4.20 -1.31
C GLY A 321 15.03 -5.24 -1.88
N LYS A 322 15.91 -5.81 -1.04
CA LYS A 322 16.94 -6.76 -1.47
C LYS A 322 16.66 -8.13 -0.89
N GLU A 323 16.14 -9.00 -1.75
CA GLU A 323 15.95 -10.42 -1.46
C GLU A 323 17.22 -11.05 -0.88
N LYS A 324 17.02 -11.90 0.12
CA LYS A 324 18.08 -12.58 0.83
C LYS A 324 17.96 -14.09 0.67
N PRO A 325 19.08 -14.85 0.70
CA PRO A 325 19.03 -16.30 0.61
C PRO A 325 18.26 -16.92 1.78
N LEU A 326 17.28 -17.77 1.48
CA LEU A 326 16.49 -18.51 2.49
C LEU A 326 17.33 -19.40 3.40
N GLU A 327 18.52 -19.83 2.96
CA GLU A 327 19.48 -20.57 3.79
C GLU A 327 19.90 -19.79 5.05
N ASN A 328 19.84 -18.46 5.01
CA ASN A 328 20.17 -17.62 6.16
C ASN A 328 18.96 -17.37 7.09
N TRP A 329 17.73 -17.69 6.65
CA TRP A 329 16.51 -17.42 7.41
C TRP A 329 16.51 -18.01 8.82
N PRO A 330 16.99 -19.26 9.08
CA PRO A 330 17.04 -19.79 10.44
C PRO A 330 17.86 -18.93 11.41
N SER A 331 18.94 -18.29 10.94
CA SER A 331 19.74 -17.38 11.77
C SER A 331 19.03 -16.06 12.03
N VAL A 332 18.28 -15.55 11.06
CA VAL A 332 17.46 -14.34 11.22
C VAL A 332 16.33 -14.62 12.20
N LEU A 333 15.66 -15.77 12.04
CA LEU A 333 14.59 -16.21 12.92
C LEU A 333 15.07 -16.38 14.36
N ALA A 334 16.23 -17.00 14.58
CA ALA A 334 16.83 -17.07 15.92
C ALA A 334 17.04 -15.68 16.53
N THR A 335 17.54 -14.72 15.74
CA THR A 335 17.72 -13.33 16.20
C THR A 335 16.40 -12.68 16.62
N ILE A 336 15.34 -12.88 15.83
CA ILE A 336 14.00 -12.38 16.13
C ILE A 336 13.49 -12.96 17.46
N PHE A 337 13.60 -14.28 17.63
CA PHE A 337 13.08 -14.98 18.81
C PHE A 337 13.92 -14.83 20.08
N GLU A 338 15.21 -14.51 19.96
CA GLU A 338 16.13 -14.27 21.08
C GLU A 338 16.12 -12.82 21.57
N THR A 339 15.47 -11.92 20.85
CA THR A 339 15.34 -10.51 21.26
C THR A 339 14.26 -10.40 22.34
N GLU A 340 14.66 -10.01 23.55
CA GLU A 340 13.79 -9.88 24.73
C GLU A 340 12.80 -8.71 24.61
#